data_AF-A0A7L5AMT5-F1
#
_entry.id   AF-A0A7L5AMT5-F1
#
_cell.length_a   1.000
_cell.length_b   1.000
_cell.length_c   1.000
_cell.angle_alpha   90.00
_cell.angle_beta   90.00
_cell.angle_gamma   90.00
#
_symmetry.space_group_name_H-M   'P 1'
#
loop_
_entity.id
_entity.type
_entity.pdbx_description
1 polymer ?
#
loop_
_entity_poly.entity_id
_entity_poly.type
_entity_poly.pdbx_seq_one_letter_code
_entity_poly.pdbx_strand_id
1 'polypeptide(L)'
;MDRLRRPLDLCALVLTGAPAWRRAAAQTHRDLTQPLPLTCRIAVVPLVPACGATTVALQLTGALTRARRAPALLLSASPGPDSAADQLPFSRSWPLADPVPAAVPPAESGPVLRGAAGCGPDGLTSCLRATSADMAPLQAWHRARRELGHFFDTCLTEFGLLSPAALAEIAQLHHAIVLVSPARRREVERSRILVGRLNKVLNDALPNRPAGVMSTEADAADGLPGTAPAAPAWSAGLPSCCTQ
;
A
#
# COMPACT_ATOMS: atom_id res chain seq x y z
N MET A 1 37.65 -1.69 35.78
CA MET A 1 36.79 -0.48 35.68
C MET A 1 35.50 -0.70 34.88
N ASP A 2 35.13 -1.94 34.53
CA ASP A 2 33.98 -2.20 33.63
C ASP A 2 32.59 -2.15 34.27
N ARG A 3 32.49 -2.11 35.61
CA ARG A 3 31.19 -2.05 36.31
C ARG A 3 30.52 -0.67 36.24
N LEU A 4 31.25 0.39 35.93
CA LEU A 4 30.73 1.76 35.80
C LEU A 4 30.37 2.16 34.36
N ARG A 5 30.81 1.40 33.35
CA ARG A 5 30.52 1.67 31.94
C ARG A 5 29.05 1.43 31.57
N ARG A 6 28.46 0.30 32.02
CA ARG A 6 27.04 -0.02 31.79
C ARG A 6 26.05 1.02 32.31
N PRO A 7 26.15 1.54 33.56
CA PRO A 7 25.23 2.56 34.03
C PRO A 7 25.44 3.91 33.34
N LEU A 8 26.67 4.25 32.93
CA LEU A 8 26.94 5.47 32.17
C LEU A 8 26.42 5.39 30.72
N ASP A 9 26.51 4.24 30.06
CA ASP A 9 25.90 4.01 28.74
C ASP A 9 24.37 4.03 28.80
N LEU A 10 23.77 3.47 29.85
CA LEU A 10 22.33 3.57 30.10
C LEU A 10 21.90 5.00 30.40
N CYS A 11 22.65 5.74 31.22
CA CYS A 11 22.39 7.15 31.48
C CYS A 11 22.56 7.98 30.21
N ALA A 12 23.56 7.70 29.37
CA ALA A 12 23.74 8.34 28.07
C ALA A 12 22.56 8.02 27.14
N LEU A 13 22.12 6.75 27.02
CA LEU A 13 20.92 6.36 26.27
C LEU A 13 19.65 7.07 26.76
N VAL A 14 19.50 7.21 28.08
CA VAL A 14 18.37 7.88 28.73
C VAL A 14 18.42 9.40 28.55
N LEU A 15 19.60 10.01 28.57
CA LEU A 15 19.80 11.46 28.52
C LEU A 15 19.93 12.00 27.09
N THR A 16 20.51 11.25 26.16
CA THR A 16 20.80 11.73 24.79
C THR A 16 19.84 11.17 23.72
N GLY A 17 19.13 10.06 24.00
CA GLY A 17 18.26 9.40 23.01
C GLY A 17 16.82 9.16 23.47
N ALA A 18 16.60 8.72 24.71
CA ALA A 18 15.30 8.21 25.14
C ALA A 18 14.10 9.18 25.01
N PRO A 19 14.21 10.51 25.11
CA PRO A 19 13.07 11.41 24.91
C PRO A 19 12.66 11.52 23.44
N ALA A 20 13.63 11.58 22.52
CA ALA A 20 13.38 11.65 21.08
C ALA A 20 12.83 10.31 20.57
N TRP A 21 13.39 9.19 21.04
CA TRP A 21 12.90 7.84 20.74
C TRP A 21 11.51 7.56 21.31
N ARG A 22 11.20 8.03 22.53
CA ARG A 22 9.84 7.93 23.08
C ARG A 22 8.84 8.78 22.30
N ARG A 23 9.23 10.00 21.89
CA ARG A 23 8.38 10.85 21.03
C ARG A 23 8.16 10.23 19.65
N ALA A 24 9.21 9.68 19.04
CA ALA A 24 9.11 8.95 17.78
C ALA A 24 8.18 7.73 17.94
N ALA A 25 8.39 6.88 18.94
CA ALA A 25 7.54 5.73 19.20
C ALA A 25 6.07 6.10 19.49
N ALA A 26 5.82 7.15 20.27
CA ALA A 26 4.47 7.64 20.54
C ALA A 26 3.80 8.28 19.31
N GLN A 27 4.58 8.90 18.42
CA GLN A 27 4.10 9.40 17.13
C GLN A 27 3.80 8.23 16.19
N THR A 28 4.72 7.28 16.03
CA THR A 28 4.54 6.02 15.29
C THR A 28 3.28 5.28 15.76
N HIS A 29 3.07 5.17 17.07
CA HIS A 29 1.86 4.54 17.61
C HIS A 29 0.58 5.31 17.27
N ARG A 30 0.59 6.64 17.38
CA ARG A 30 -0.56 7.48 17.00
C ARG A 30 -0.85 7.38 15.50
N ASP A 31 0.18 7.33 14.68
CA ASP A 31 0.05 7.18 13.23
C ASP A 31 -0.47 5.78 12.85
N LEU A 32 -0.06 4.74 13.60
CA LEU A 32 -0.58 3.36 13.47
C LEU A 32 -2.03 3.20 13.88
N THR A 33 -2.45 3.96 14.88
CA THR A 33 -3.79 3.86 15.47
C THR A 33 -4.78 4.85 14.88
N GLN A 34 -4.41 5.55 13.80
CA GLN A 34 -5.32 6.49 13.15
C GLN A 34 -6.62 5.77 12.76
N PRO A 35 -7.77 6.28 13.21
CA PRO A 35 -9.05 5.66 12.92
C PRO A 35 -9.33 5.76 11.42
N LEU A 36 -9.58 4.62 10.80
CA LEU A 36 -10.04 4.57 9.41
C LEU A 36 -11.55 4.79 9.37
N PRO A 37 -12.07 5.51 8.35
CA PRO A 37 -13.51 5.70 8.19
C PRO A 37 -14.22 4.36 8.06
N LEU A 38 -15.52 4.34 8.37
CA LEU A 38 -16.33 3.12 8.28
C LEU A 38 -16.34 2.54 6.87
N THR A 39 -16.44 3.40 5.84
CA THR A 39 -16.38 3.05 4.41
C THR A 39 -14.95 2.75 3.93
N CYS A 40 -14.14 2.09 4.76
CA CYS A 40 -12.69 1.99 4.63
C CYS A 40 -12.25 1.53 3.21
N ARG A 41 -11.27 2.23 2.63
CA ARG A 41 -10.75 1.96 1.28
C ARG A 41 -9.26 1.78 1.39
N ILE A 42 -8.77 0.59 1.08
CA ILE A 42 -7.38 0.21 1.28
C ILE A 42 -6.82 -0.30 -0.05
N ALA A 43 -5.65 0.17 -0.44
CA ALA A 43 -4.88 -0.44 -1.53
C ALA A 43 -3.76 -1.29 -0.94
N VAL A 44 -3.53 -2.48 -1.48
CA VAL A 44 -2.35 -3.31 -1.20
C VAL A 44 -1.54 -3.38 -2.48
N VAL A 45 -0.30 -2.88 -2.43
CA VAL A 45 0.56 -2.72 -3.60
C VAL A 45 1.93 -3.35 -3.32
N PRO A 46 2.39 -4.29 -4.15
CA PRO A 46 3.75 -4.81 -4.05
C PRO A 46 4.78 -3.74 -4.43
N LEU A 47 5.90 -3.71 -3.72
CA LEU A 47 7.08 -2.92 -4.12
C LEU A 47 8.00 -3.69 -5.08
N VAL A 48 7.95 -5.01 -5.02
CA VAL A 48 8.68 -5.94 -5.90
C VAL A 48 7.81 -7.16 -6.21
N PRO A 49 8.06 -7.89 -7.32
CA PRO A 49 7.36 -9.14 -7.60
C PRO A 49 7.49 -10.15 -6.47
N ALA A 50 6.49 -11.04 -6.32
CA ALA A 50 6.52 -12.17 -5.40
C ALA A 50 6.82 -11.83 -3.92
N CYS A 51 6.45 -10.64 -3.45
CA CYS A 51 6.63 -10.23 -2.05
C CYS A 51 5.49 -10.68 -1.10
N GLY A 52 4.52 -11.45 -1.60
CA GLY A 52 3.36 -11.90 -0.82
C GLY A 52 2.23 -10.87 -0.70
N ALA A 53 2.18 -9.85 -1.58
CA ALA A 53 1.13 -8.82 -1.55
C ALA A 53 -0.29 -9.40 -1.65
N THR A 54 -0.51 -10.39 -2.51
CA THR A 54 -1.81 -11.09 -2.63
C THR A 54 -2.21 -11.75 -1.31
N THR A 55 -1.28 -12.43 -0.64
CA THR A 55 -1.53 -13.05 0.67
C THR A 55 -1.88 -12.00 1.70
N VAL A 56 -1.14 -10.88 1.74
CA VAL A 56 -1.44 -9.75 2.63
C VAL A 56 -2.85 -9.21 2.36
N ALA A 57 -3.23 -9.02 1.09
CA ALA A 57 -4.55 -8.54 0.71
C ALA A 57 -5.68 -9.48 1.18
N LEU A 58 -5.52 -10.79 0.96
CA LEU A 58 -6.49 -11.80 1.39
C LEU A 58 -6.63 -11.85 2.91
N GLN A 59 -5.51 -11.91 3.64
CA GLN A 59 -5.50 -11.98 5.10
C GLN A 59 -6.05 -10.68 5.73
N LEU A 60 -5.68 -9.52 5.18
CA LEU A 60 -6.17 -8.23 5.64
C LEU A 60 -7.68 -8.08 5.39
N THR A 61 -8.17 -8.52 4.23
CA THR A 61 -9.61 -8.57 3.93
C THR A 61 -10.33 -9.43 4.96
N GLY A 62 -9.89 -10.69 5.16
CA GLY A 62 -10.52 -11.58 6.13
C GLY A 62 -10.48 -11.07 7.57
N ALA A 63 -9.37 -10.43 7.98
CA ALA A 63 -9.25 -9.81 9.30
C ALA A 63 -10.22 -8.63 9.47
N LEU A 64 -10.33 -7.74 8.47
CA LEU A 64 -11.24 -6.60 8.50
C LEU A 64 -12.71 -7.03 8.48
N THR A 65 -13.08 -7.98 7.63
CA THR A 65 -14.45 -8.50 7.57
C THR A 65 -14.86 -9.11 8.91
N ARG A 66 -13.99 -9.92 9.53
CA ARG A 66 -14.24 -10.51 10.85
C ARG A 66 -14.34 -9.47 11.97
N ALA A 67 -13.45 -8.47 11.96
CA ALA A 67 -13.43 -7.43 12.99
C ALA A 67 -14.64 -6.50 12.90
N ARG A 68 -15.08 -6.16 11.68
CA ARG A 68 -16.19 -5.22 11.46
C ARG A 68 -17.55 -5.88 11.34
N ARG A 69 -17.60 -7.19 11.04
CA ARG A 69 -18.83 -7.94 10.72
C ARG A 69 -19.70 -7.22 9.68
N ALA A 70 -19.03 -6.67 8.67
CA ALA A 70 -19.61 -5.79 7.67
C ALA A 70 -19.18 -6.24 6.27
N PRO A 71 -20.01 -6.02 5.22
CA PRO A 71 -19.66 -6.45 3.88
C PRO A 71 -18.38 -5.81 3.35
N ALA A 72 -17.49 -6.64 2.82
CA ALA A 72 -16.21 -6.25 2.25
C ALA A 72 -16.10 -6.66 0.78
N LEU A 73 -15.54 -5.79 -0.05
CA LEU A 73 -15.19 -6.06 -1.43
C LEU A 73 -13.67 -6.15 -1.57
N LEU A 74 -13.20 -7.28 -2.09
CA LEU A 74 -11.84 -7.46 -2.57
C LEU A 74 -11.79 -7.27 -4.10
N LEU A 75 -11.28 -6.13 -4.54
CA LEU A 75 -11.01 -5.85 -5.95
C LEU A 75 -9.62 -6.38 -6.30
N SER A 76 -9.56 -7.42 -7.14
CA SER A 76 -8.30 -7.93 -7.68
C SER A 76 -7.98 -7.20 -8.99
N ALA A 77 -7.08 -6.23 -8.91
CA ALA A 77 -6.62 -5.39 -10.02
C ALA A 77 -5.21 -5.76 -10.50
N SER A 78 -4.61 -6.80 -9.93
CA SER A 78 -3.30 -7.29 -10.37
C SER A 78 -3.39 -7.99 -11.73
N PRO A 79 -2.51 -7.64 -12.69
CA PRO A 79 -2.44 -8.32 -13.95
C PRO A 79 -1.73 -9.67 -13.79
N GLY A 80 -2.33 -10.73 -14.32
CA GLY A 80 -1.69 -12.04 -14.42
C GLY A 80 -2.28 -13.12 -13.49
N PRO A 81 -1.67 -14.31 -13.51
CA PRO A 81 -2.09 -15.44 -12.69
C PRO A 81 -1.75 -15.22 -11.20
N ASP A 82 -2.33 -16.05 -10.33
CA ASP A 82 -2.11 -16.04 -8.87
C ASP A 82 -2.54 -14.74 -8.16
N SER A 83 -3.40 -13.97 -8.81
CA SER A 83 -4.04 -12.79 -8.22
C SER A 83 -5.05 -13.19 -7.14
N ALA A 84 -5.56 -12.22 -6.36
CA ALA A 84 -6.53 -12.53 -5.32
C ALA A 84 -7.79 -13.24 -5.87
N ALA A 85 -8.22 -12.88 -7.09
CA ALA A 85 -9.36 -13.50 -7.74
C ALA A 85 -9.10 -14.96 -8.17
N ASP A 86 -7.86 -15.36 -8.43
CA ASP A 86 -7.51 -16.76 -8.76
C ASP A 86 -7.58 -17.67 -7.54
N GLN A 87 -7.34 -17.11 -6.35
CA GLN A 87 -7.31 -17.87 -5.09
C GLN A 87 -8.69 -18.03 -4.44
N LEU A 88 -9.71 -17.30 -4.93
CA LEU A 88 -11.04 -17.30 -4.35
C LEU A 88 -12.05 -17.90 -5.34
N PRO A 89 -12.63 -19.09 -5.05
CA PRO A 89 -13.49 -19.80 -6.00
C PRO A 89 -14.83 -19.09 -6.27
N PHE A 90 -15.23 -18.18 -5.40
CA PHE A 90 -16.43 -17.37 -5.54
C PHE A 90 -16.18 -16.06 -6.30
N SER A 91 -14.95 -15.82 -6.78
CA SER A 91 -14.65 -14.59 -7.51
C SER A 91 -15.47 -14.43 -8.79
N ARG A 92 -15.73 -13.18 -9.17
CA ARG A 92 -16.43 -12.83 -10.41
C ARG A 92 -15.62 -11.82 -11.19
N SER A 93 -15.80 -11.79 -12.51
CA SER A 93 -15.11 -10.83 -13.37
C SER A 93 -15.92 -9.56 -13.56
N TRP A 94 -15.22 -8.44 -13.69
CA TRP A 94 -15.78 -7.19 -14.19
C TRP A 94 -15.59 -7.09 -15.72
N PRO A 95 -16.56 -6.55 -16.49
CA PRO A 95 -17.90 -6.12 -16.08
C PRO A 95 -18.79 -7.28 -15.61
N LEU A 96 -19.76 -6.97 -14.74
CA LEU A 96 -20.80 -7.93 -14.37
C LEU A 96 -21.64 -8.31 -15.59
N ALA A 97 -22.19 -9.53 -15.59
CA ALA A 97 -23.08 -9.99 -16.66
C ALA A 97 -24.36 -9.16 -16.73
N ASP A 98 -24.95 -8.88 -15.57
CA ASP A 98 -26.10 -7.99 -15.45
C ASP A 98 -25.63 -6.55 -15.19
N PRO A 99 -26.26 -5.56 -15.83
CA PRO A 99 -25.89 -4.16 -15.63
C PRO A 99 -26.19 -3.72 -14.20
N VAL A 100 -25.28 -2.91 -13.62
CA VAL A 100 -25.50 -2.28 -12.32
C VAL A 100 -26.61 -1.23 -12.48
N PRO A 101 -27.74 -1.33 -11.75
CA PRO A 101 -28.83 -0.38 -11.87
C PRO A 101 -28.38 1.03 -11.50
N ALA A 102 -28.55 2.00 -12.41
CA ALA A 102 -28.09 3.37 -12.21
C ALA A 102 -28.96 4.21 -11.24
N ALA A 103 -30.20 3.77 -10.95
CA ALA A 103 -31.23 4.58 -10.30
C ALA A 103 -31.95 3.91 -9.11
N VAL A 104 -31.46 2.77 -8.63
CA VAL A 104 -32.07 2.05 -7.49
C VAL A 104 -31.37 2.46 -6.18
N PRO A 105 -32.11 2.77 -5.09
CA PRO A 105 -31.52 3.09 -3.81
C PRO A 105 -30.53 2.01 -3.34
N PRO A 106 -29.35 2.37 -2.80
CA PRO A 106 -28.34 1.38 -2.41
C PRO A 106 -28.78 0.35 -1.38
N ALA A 107 -29.80 0.67 -0.58
CA ALA A 107 -30.37 -0.22 0.42
C ALA A 107 -31.10 -1.43 -0.21
N GLU A 108 -31.71 -1.26 -1.38
CA GLU A 108 -32.50 -2.30 -2.04
C GLU A 108 -31.63 -3.17 -2.96
N SER A 109 -30.71 -2.55 -3.69
CA SER A 109 -29.83 -3.24 -4.64
C SER A 109 -28.55 -3.78 -3.99
N GLY A 110 -28.17 -3.30 -2.80
CA GLY A 110 -26.93 -3.66 -2.12
C GLY A 110 -26.72 -5.17 -1.97
N PRO A 111 -27.63 -5.93 -1.31
CA PRO A 111 -27.47 -7.37 -1.15
C PRO A 111 -27.32 -8.13 -2.48
N VAL A 112 -28.11 -7.75 -3.49
CA VAL A 112 -28.09 -8.37 -4.82
C VAL A 112 -26.76 -8.11 -5.52
N LEU A 113 -26.30 -6.86 -5.54
CA LEU A 113 -25.05 -6.47 -6.20
C LEU A 113 -23.81 -7.03 -5.49
N ARG A 114 -23.85 -7.15 -4.17
CA ARG A 114 -22.80 -7.84 -3.41
C ARG A 114 -22.73 -9.33 -3.75
N GLY A 115 -23.88 -9.97 -3.95
CA GLY A 115 -23.97 -11.35 -4.46
C GLY A 115 -23.44 -11.48 -5.88
N ALA A 116 -23.81 -10.56 -6.77
CA ALA A 116 -23.35 -10.52 -8.16
C ALA A 116 -21.84 -10.30 -8.29
N ALA A 117 -21.24 -9.54 -7.36
CA ALA A 117 -19.80 -9.35 -7.25
C ALA A 117 -19.04 -10.60 -6.74
N GLY A 118 -19.73 -11.73 -6.53
CA GLY A 118 -19.14 -13.00 -6.10
C GLY A 118 -18.95 -13.03 -4.60
N CYS A 119 -19.90 -13.63 -3.86
CA CYS A 119 -19.91 -13.66 -2.40
C CYS A 119 -19.39 -15.00 -1.86
N GLY A 120 -18.52 -14.93 -0.85
CA GLY A 120 -17.97 -16.08 -0.15
C GLY A 120 -18.97 -16.75 0.80
N PRO A 121 -18.59 -17.90 1.37
CA PRO A 121 -19.45 -18.67 2.28
C PRO A 121 -19.74 -17.94 3.60
N ASP A 122 -18.95 -16.91 3.94
CA ASP A 122 -19.18 -16.05 5.11
C ASP A 122 -20.32 -15.05 4.90
N GLY A 123 -20.83 -14.91 3.66
CA GLY A 123 -21.88 -13.95 3.31
C GLY A 123 -21.45 -12.49 3.38
N LEU A 124 -20.16 -12.22 3.64
CA LEU A 124 -19.65 -10.88 3.92
C LEU A 124 -18.52 -10.48 2.98
N THR A 125 -17.71 -11.43 2.52
CA THR A 125 -16.57 -11.14 1.65
C THR A 125 -16.95 -11.39 0.20
N SER A 126 -16.96 -10.34 -0.62
CA SER A 126 -17.07 -10.46 -2.07
C SER A 126 -15.73 -10.28 -2.77
N CYS A 127 -15.51 -10.94 -3.90
CA CYS A 127 -14.28 -10.80 -4.68
C CYS A 127 -14.55 -10.58 -6.17
N LEU A 128 -14.05 -9.47 -6.69
CA LEU A 128 -14.20 -9.09 -8.09
C LEU A 128 -12.84 -8.90 -8.76
N ARG A 129 -12.60 -9.63 -9.85
CA ARG A 129 -11.50 -9.38 -10.77
C ARG A 129 -11.79 -8.11 -11.58
N ALA A 130 -11.00 -7.07 -11.36
CA ALA A 130 -11.15 -5.76 -11.99
C ALA A 130 -10.29 -5.62 -13.26
N THR A 131 -10.23 -6.66 -14.09
CA THR A 131 -9.52 -6.66 -15.38
C THR A 131 -10.53 -6.88 -16.50
N SER A 132 -10.40 -6.13 -17.60
CA SER A 132 -11.26 -6.26 -18.79
C SER A 132 -10.37 -6.41 -20.02
N ALA A 133 -10.81 -7.23 -20.98
CA ALA A 133 -10.10 -7.39 -22.26
C ALA A 133 -10.06 -6.10 -23.09
N ASP A 134 -11.07 -5.24 -22.92
CA ASP A 134 -11.29 -4.05 -23.76
C ASP A 134 -10.77 -2.75 -23.12
N MET A 135 -10.26 -2.81 -21.88
CA MET A 135 -9.83 -1.63 -21.13
C MET A 135 -8.47 -1.84 -20.47
N ALA A 136 -7.71 -0.76 -20.38
CA ALA A 136 -6.50 -0.76 -19.58
C ALA A 136 -6.82 -1.14 -18.11
N PRO A 137 -5.94 -1.88 -17.40
CA PRO A 137 -6.23 -2.41 -16.07
C PRO A 137 -6.69 -1.34 -15.06
N LEU A 138 -6.02 -0.18 -15.05
CA LEU A 138 -6.38 0.91 -14.14
C LEU A 138 -7.75 1.52 -14.47
N GLN A 139 -8.10 1.60 -15.76
CA GLN A 139 -9.40 2.09 -16.21
C GLN A 139 -10.53 1.12 -15.85
N ALA A 140 -10.30 -0.20 -16.02
CA ALA A 140 -11.23 -1.24 -15.60
C ALA A 140 -11.48 -1.17 -14.08
N TRP A 141 -10.42 -1.01 -13.30
CA TRP A 141 -10.51 -0.78 -11.86
C TRP A 141 -11.31 0.48 -11.49
N HIS A 142 -11.07 1.61 -12.16
CA HIS A 142 -11.83 2.85 -11.89
C HIS A 142 -13.33 2.68 -12.06
N ARG A 143 -13.75 1.99 -13.13
CA ARG A 143 -15.18 1.71 -13.38
C ARG A 143 -15.74 0.80 -12.29
N ALA A 144 -15.11 -0.35 -12.05
CA ALA A 144 -15.55 -1.30 -11.05
C ALA A 144 -15.67 -0.66 -9.65
N ARG A 145 -14.66 0.11 -9.22
CA ARG A 145 -14.67 0.83 -7.94
C ARG A 145 -15.82 1.83 -7.84
N ARG A 146 -16.03 2.64 -8.88
CA ARG A 146 -17.07 3.68 -8.88
C ARG A 146 -18.46 3.05 -8.82
N GLU A 147 -18.67 1.99 -9.61
CA GLU A 147 -19.99 1.38 -9.78
C GLU A 147 -20.35 0.42 -8.65
N LEU A 148 -19.39 -0.29 -8.05
CA LEU A 148 -19.69 -1.28 -7.00
C LEU A 148 -19.19 -0.88 -5.61
N GLY A 149 -18.13 -0.08 -5.51
CA GLY A 149 -17.44 0.15 -4.24
C GLY A 149 -18.27 0.86 -3.16
N HIS A 150 -19.40 1.46 -3.51
CA HIS A 150 -20.28 2.15 -2.57
C HIS A 150 -21.34 1.23 -1.92
N PHE A 151 -21.49 -0.02 -2.37
CA PHE A 151 -22.38 -1.02 -1.76
C PHE A 151 -21.72 -1.82 -0.63
N PHE A 152 -20.45 -1.52 -0.33
CA PHE A 152 -19.63 -2.21 0.64
C PHE A 152 -19.08 -1.24 1.67
N ASP A 153 -19.00 -1.70 2.92
CA ASP A 153 -18.43 -0.91 4.00
C ASP A 153 -16.90 -0.91 3.92
N THR A 154 -16.29 -1.99 3.43
CA THR A 154 -14.84 -2.02 3.23
C THR A 154 -14.52 -2.42 1.80
N CYS A 155 -13.64 -1.67 1.14
CA CYS A 155 -13.14 -1.98 -0.18
C CYS A 155 -11.61 -2.10 -0.12
N LEU A 156 -11.10 -3.31 -0.29
CA LEU A 156 -9.68 -3.56 -0.42
C LEU A 156 -9.36 -3.82 -1.90
N THR A 157 -8.39 -3.10 -2.44
CA THR A 157 -7.89 -3.35 -3.80
C THR A 157 -6.51 -3.98 -3.72
N GLU A 158 -6.37 -5.16 -4.30
CA GLU A 158 -5.09 -5.83 -4.53
C GLU A 158 -4.58 -5.42 -5.92
N PHE A 159 -3.42 -4.76 -5.98
CA PHE A 159 -2.79 -4.34 -7.22
C PHE A 159 -1.53 -5.16 -7.51
N GLY A 160 -1.14 -5.21 -8.77
CA GLY A 160 0.21 -5.57 -9.18
C GLY A 160 1.19 -4.41 -8.97
N LEU A 161 2.38 -4.51 -9.58
CA LEU A 161 3.33 -3.39 -9.56
C LEU A 161 2.74 -2.16 -10.22
N LEU A 162 2.88 -1.01 -9.56
CA LEU A 162 2.41 0.28 -10.05
C LEU A 162 3.57 1.22 -10.32
N SER A 163 3.44 2.03 -11.37
CA SER A 163 4.33 3.18 -11.57
C SER A 163 4.09 4.24 -10.49
N PRO A 164 5.05 5.14 -10.21
CA PRO A 164 4.84 6.23 -9.26
C PRO A 164 3.62 7.11 -9.60
N ALA A 165 3.35 7.34 -10.89
CA ALA A 165 2.20 8.11 -11.34
C ALA A 165 0.87 7.40 -11.04
N ALA A 166 0.78 6.10 -11.35
CA ALA A 166 -0.41 5.30 -11.03
C ALA A 166 -0.61 5.20 -9.51
N LEU A 167 0.48 5.09 -8.74
CA LEU A 167 0.41 5.06 -7.29
C LEU A 167 -0.10 6.39 -6.71
N ALA A 168 0.33 7.52 -7.26
CA ALA A 168 -0.19 8.85 -6.89
C ALA A 168 -1.67 9.02 -7.23
N GLU A 169 -2.11 8.48 -8.37
CA GLU A 169 -3.51 8.48 -8.79
C GLU A 169 -4.39 7.67 -7.83
N ILE A 170 -4.01 6.43 -7.51
CA ILE A 170 -4.80 5.61 -6.57
C ILE A 170 -4.74 6.17 -5.14
N ALA A 171 -3.67 6.87 -4.77
CA ALA A 171 -3.52 7.44 -3.43
C ALA A 171 -4.59 8.47 -3.08
N GLN A 172 -5.16 9.14 -4.08
CA GLN A 172 -6.23 10.13 -3.87
C GLN A 172 -7.59 9.47 -3.60
N LEU A 173 -7.71 8.17 -3.90
CA LEU A 173 -8.97 7.44 -3.91
C LEU A 173 -9.09 6.41 -2.76
N HIS A 174 -8.00 6.23 -2.00
CA HIS A 174 -7.93 5.31 -0.86
C HIS A 174 -7.64 6.07 0.43
N HIS A 175 -8.17 5.54 1.53
CA HIS A 175 -7.90 6.04 2.87
C HIS A 175 -6.56 5.55 3.40
N ALA A 176 -6.12 4.36 2.98
CA ALA A 176 -4.81 3.79 3.32
C ALA A 176 -4.19 3.06 2.13
N ILE A 177 -2.86 3.07 2.07
CA ILE A 177 -2.07 2.29 1.11
C ILE A 177 -1.08 1.45 1.90
N VAL A 178 -1.11 0.14 1.66
CA VAL A 178 -0.20 -0.84 2.24
C VAL A 178 0.80 -1.23 1.17
N LEU A 179 2.05 -0.82 1.36
CA LEU A 179 3.15 -1.18 0.48
C LEU A 179 3.83 -2.44 1.02
N VAL A 180 3.92 -3.47 0.18
CA VAL A 180 4.41 -4.79 0.61
C VAL A 180 5.82 -5.02 0.06
N SER A 181 6.74 -5.38 0.96
CA SER A 181 8.13 -5.74 0.63
C SER A 181 8.51 -7.08 1.26
N PRO A 182 9.44 -7.86 0.67
CA PRO A 182 9.97 -9.05 1.29
C PRO A 182 10.63 -8.73 2.64
N ALA A 183 10.47 -9.63 3.61
CA ALA A 183 11.08 -9.52 4.94
C ALA A 183 12.59 -9.86 4.94
N ARG A 184 13.35 -9.31 3.98
CA ARG A 184 14.81 -9.45 3.88
C ARG A 184 15.42 -8.08 4.11
N ARG A 185 16.42 -7.99 5.00
CA ARG A 185 17.04 -6.71 5.41
C ARG A 185 17.35 -5.78 4.24
N ARG A 186 18.04 -6.28 3.21
CA ARG A 186 18.40 -5.52 2.00
C ARG A 186 17.18 -4.97 1.25
N GLU A 187 16.11 -5.77 1.14
CA GLU A 187 14.88 -5.35 0.46
C GLU A 187 14.09 -4.35 1.29
N VAL A 188 14.07 -4.50 2.61
CA VAL A 188 13.46 -3.53 3.54
C VAL A 188 14.18 -2.18 3.46
N GLU A 189 15.51 -2.15 3.52
CA GLU A 189 16.30 -0.93 3.40
C GLU A 189 16.06 -0.22 2.05
N ARG A 190 16.06 -0.97 0.95
CA ARG A 190 15.72 -0.44 -0.38
C ARG A 190 14.29 0.09 -0.43
N SER A 191 13.35 -0.64 0.14
CA SER A 191 11.93 -0.26 0.20
C SER A 191 11.74 1.03 0.99
N ARG A 192 12.46 1.23 2.10
CA ARG A 192 12.43 2.48 2.88
C ARG A 192 12.83 3.69 2.04
N ILE A 193 13.91 3.57 1.27
CA ILE A 193 14.35 4.65 0.36
C ILE A 193 13.28 4.95 -0.69
N LEU A 194 12.65 3.91 -1.25
CA LEU A 194 11.59 4.06 -2.25
C LEU A 194 10.34 4.73 -1.65
N VAL A 195 9.91 4.30 -0.46
CA VAL A 195 8.80 4.91 0.28
C VAL A 195 9.08 6.38 0.59
N GLY A 196 10.30 6.73 1.04
CA GLY A 196 10.70 8.12 1.27
C GLY A 196 10.57 9.00 0.02
N ARG A 197 11.01 8.49 -1.15
CA ARG A 197 10.85 9.18 -2.43
C ARG A 197 9.39 9.30 -2.85
N LEU A 198 8.62 8.22 -2.69
CA LEU A 198 7.21 8.19 -3.02
C LEU A 198 6.43 9.21 -2.19
N ASN A 199 6.70 9.30 -0.89
CA ASN A 199 6.06 10.27 0.00
C ASN A 199 6.30 11.70 -0.46
N LYS A 200 7.52 12.01 -0.89
CA LYS A 200 7.83 13.34 -1.42
C LYS A 200 6.96 13.64 -2.63
N VAL A 201 6.88 12.72 -3.60
CA VAL A 201 6.01 12.85 -4.78
C VAL A 201 4.53 12.96 -4.40
N LEU A 202 4.07 12.16 -3.44
CA LEU A 202 2.68 12.18 -2.96
C LEU A 202 2.35 13.48 -2.24
N ASN A 203 3.26 14.02 -1.43
CA ASN A 203 3.07 15.29 -0.74
C ASN A 203 3.07 16.47 -1.72
N ASP A 204 3.93 16.42 -2.75
CA ASP A 204 3.96 17.43 -3.82
C ASP A 204 2.66 17.39 -4.66
N ALA A 205 2.12 16.19 -4.90
CA ALA A 205 0.87 15.99 -5.66
C ALA A 205 -0.41 16.21 -4.82
N LEU A 206 -0.33 16.10 -3.48
CA LEU A 206 -1.45 16.19 -2.55
C LEU A 206 -1.12 17.15 -1.39
N PRO A 207 -1.11 18.47 -1.62
CA PRO A 207 -0.64 19.46 -0.65
C PRO A 207 -1.46 19.51 0.66
N ASN A 208 -2.66 18.91 0.69
CA ASN A 208 -3.55 18.89 1.87
C ASN A 208 -3.66 17.51 2.55
N ARG A 209 -2.74 16.57 2.29
CA ARG A 209 -2.75 15.26 2.96
C ARG A 209 -2.26 15.41 4.42
N PRO A 210 -2.96 14.86 5.43
CA PRO A 210 -2.37 14.72 6.75
C PRO A 210 -1.14 13.83 6.63
N ALA A 211 0.03 14.37 7.01
CA ALA A 211 1.31 13.68 6.93
C ALA A 211 1.24 12.38 7.76
N GLY A 212 1.13 11.25 7.08
CA GLY A 212 0.99 9.95 7.71
C GLY A 212 1.75 8.93 6.89
N VAL A 213 3.06 8.86 7.10
CA VAL A 213 3.85 7.75 6.58
C VAL A 213 4.67 7.17 7.70
N MET A 214 4.44 5.89 7.90
CA MET A 214 5.25 5.05 8.76
C MET A 214 5.91 3.98 7.88
N SER A 215 7.25 3.97 7.86
CA SER A 215 8.00 2.72 7.70
C SER A 215 8.10 2.08 9.08
N THR A 216 7.82 0.78 9.23
CA THR A 216 8.02 0.09 10.52
C THR A 216 9.52 0.02 10.85
N GLU A 217 9.92 1.02 11.64
CA GLU A 217 10.94 1.15 12.69
C GLU A 217 12.43 1.46 12.43
N ALA A 218 12.86 2.43 13.27
CA ALA A 218 14.18 2.88 13.67
C ALA A 218 15.08 3.50 12.58
N ASP A 219 14.96 4.83 12.43
CA ASP A 219 16.04 5.67 11.93
C ASP A 219 17.20 5.58 12.93
N ALA A 220 18.16 4.69 12.63
CA ALA A 220 19.49 4.82 13.18
C ALA A 220 20.08 6.12 12.60
N ALA A 221 20.15 7.14 13.45
CA ALA A 221 20.73 8.43 13.10
C ALA A 221 22.18 8.26 12.62
N ASP A 222 22.42 8.52 11.34
CA ASP A 222 23.76 8.77 10.82
C ASP A 222 24.30 10.06 11.46
N GLY A 223 25.22 9.89 12.39
CA GLY A 223 26.08 10.97 12.88
C GLY A 223 27.16 11.25 11.85
N LEU A 224 27.15 12.46 11.29
CA LEU A 224 28.30 13.01 10.57
C LEU A 224 29.51 13.13 11.50
N PRO A 225 30.72 12.85 10.99
CA PRO A 225 31.82 13.79 11.18
C PRO A 225 32.38 14.24 9.82
N GLY A 226 32.77 15.50 9.76
CA GLY A 226 33.19 16.19 8.55
C GLY A 226 34.54 15.74 7.98
N THR A 227 34.96 16.54 7.00
CA THR A 227 36.18 16.49 6.14
C THR A 227 36.04 15.66 4.86
N ALA A 228 35.77 16.39 3.77
CA ALA A 228 35.91 15.92 2.40
C ALA A 228 37.39 15.83 2.01
N PRO A 229 37.74 14.88 1.13
CA PRO A 229 38.75 15.16 0.12
C PRO A 229 38.25 14.90 -1.30
N ALA A 230 38.62 15.84 -2.17
CA ALA A 230 38.86 15.80 -3.62
C ALA A 230 38.05 14.82 -4.50
N ALA A 231 37.23 15.41 -5.37
CA ALA A 231 36.64 14.76 -6.54
C ALA A 231 37.72 14.33 -7.56
N PRO A 232 37.59 13.16 -8.21
CA PRO A 232 38.24 12.93 -9.49
C PRO A 232 37.33 13.37 -10.64
N ALA A 233 37.91 14.19 -11.52
CA ALA A 233 37.35 14.65 -12.77
C ALA A 233 36.97 13.49 -13.69
N TRP A 234 35.76 13.53 -14.24
CA TRP A 234 35.37 12.68 -15.36
C TRP A 234 35.72 13.43 -16.65
N SER A 235 36.81 13.02 -17.28
CA SER A 235 37.17 13.41 -18.64
C SER A 235 36.17 12.81 -19.61
N ALA A 236 35.35 13.69 -20.21
CA ALA A 236 34.66 13.41 -21.45
C ALA A 236 35.70 13.25 -22.57
N GLY A 237 35.78 12.06 -23.15
CA GLY A 237 36.61 11.75 -24.31
C GLY A 237 35.87 10.77 -25.21
N LEU A 238 35.08 11.32 -26.14
CA LEU A 238 34.71 10.64 -27.37
C LEU A 238 35.99 10.26 -28.12
N PRO A 239 35.94 9.21 -28.95
CA PRO A 239 36.18 9.49 -30.35
C PRO A 239 35.11 8.88 -31.25
N SER A 240 34.64 9.71 -32.18
CA SER A 240 33.94 9.28 -33.37
C SER A 240 34.94 8.74 -34.41
N CYS A 241 34.47 7.75 -35.16
CA CYS A 241 34.64 7.59 -36.60
C CYS A 241 35.94 6.98 -37.21
N CYS A 242 35.64 6.06 -38.14
CA CYS A 242 36.24 5.81 -39.46
C CYS A 242 37.16 4.59 -39.64
N THR A 243 36.76 3.78 -40.64
CA THR A 243 37.57 3.04 -41.65
C THR A 243 38.56 1.98 -41.10
N GLN A 244 38.57 0.71 -41.53
CA GLN A 244 38.21 0.02 -42.77
C GLN A 244 37.58 -1.33 -42.46
#